data_AF-A0A2D5UKD5-F1
#
_entry.id   AF-A0A2D5UKD5-F1
#
_cell.length_a   1.000
_cell.length_b   1.000
_cell.length_c   1.000
_cell.angle_alpha   90.00
_cell.angle_beta   90.00
_cell.angle_gamma   90.00
#
_symmetry.space_group_name_H-M   'P 1'
#
loop_
_entity.id
_entity.type
_entity.pdbx_description
1 polymer ?
#
loop_
_entity_poly.entity_id
_entity_poly.type
_entity_poly.pdbx_seq_one_letter_code
_entity_poly.pdbx_strand_id
1 'polypeptide(L)'
;MLGKHFNLTGGFTFTHFSNGATRVPNMGINLVAPRVGIKYQFKSRTEFIINEIPKYSYKWEYIALIAGSSKQLGFMVDDNLDTTYVAETYGIFTFSTGVNRQISYKVKFGAGLDFSYDGSYNSYISYENNKTTARLNAGNGNKLAIGAYGSFELVVNKLSVVIQPGWYIYREEWKVPETASEGISIPRRKPGGSYQRIGLKYHILNNVFAGINVRAYNFSIADYIEWNIGYRIMWK
;
A
#
# COMPACT_ATOMS: atom_id res chain seq x y z
N MET A 1 15.19 18.06 -31.01
CA MET A 1 16.01 19.22 -30.59
C MET A 1 15.64 20.38 -31.49
N LEU A 2 15.60 21.62 -30.98
CA LEU A 2 15.27 22.82 -31.78
C LEU A 2 16.53 23.58 -32.28
N GLY A 3 17.70 23.28 -31.71
CA GLY A 3 19.00 23.84 -32.13
C GLY A 3 20.16 23.26 -31.29
N LYS A 4 21.37 23.82 -31.44
CA LYS A 4 22.58 23.36 -30.70
C LYS A 4 22.44 23.48 -29.18
N HIS A 5 21.72 24.49 -28.71
CA HIS A 5 21.54 24.78 -27.28
C HIS A 5 20.08 24.68 -26.81
N PHE A 6 19.11 24.63 -27.74
CA PHE A 6 17.68 24.61 -27.42
C PHE A 6 17.07 23.24 -27.63
N ASN A 7 16.41 22.74 -26.58
CA ASN A 7 15.68 21.48 -26.58
C ASN A 7 14.21 21.73 -26.26
N LEU A 8 13.32 21.27 -27.15
CA LEU A 8 11.91 21.12 -26.84
C LEU A 8 11.69 19.79 -26.13
N THR A 9 10.94 19.81 -25.04
CA THR A 9 10.47 18.62 -24.35
C THR A 9 8.95 18.64 -24.36
N GLY A 10 8.35 17.59 -24.91
CA GLY A 10 6.93 17.28 -24.76
C GLY A 10 6.76 16.09 -23.82
N GLY A 11 5.61 16.00 -23.17
CA GLY A 11 5.25 14.85 -22.35
C GLY A 11 3.87 14.99 -21.74
N PHE A 12 3.52 14.04 -20.88
CA PHE A 12 2.32 14.08 -20.04
C PHE A 12 2.74 13.96 -18.59
N THR A 13 1.97 14.57 -17.70
CA THR A 13 2.10 14.45 -16.25
C THR A 13 0.85 13.77 -15.72
N PHE A 14 1.04 12.74 -14.89
CA PHE A 14 -0.01 12.10 -14.12
C PHE A 14 0.22 12.43 -12.64
N THR A 15 -0.77 13.02 -11.97
CA THR A 15 -0.72 13.31 -10.53
C THR A 15 -1.89 12.65 -9.83
N HIS A 16 -1.62 11.87 -8.79
CA HIS A 16 -2.63 11.24 -7.95
C HIS A 16 -2.59 11.85 -6.55
N PHE A 17 -3.69 12.43 -6.10
CA PHE A 17 -3.89 12.89 -4.73
C PHE A 17 -4.83 11.93 -4.01
N SER A 18 -4.34 11.25 -2.99
CA SER A 18 -5.17 10.50 -2.04
C SER A 18 -4.53 10.51 -0.65
N ASN A 19 -5.32 10.23 0.38
CA ASN A 19 -4.84 10.14 1.75
C ASN A 19 -4.55 8.69 2.20
N GLY A 20 -4.51 7.74 1.26
CA GLY A 20 -4.29 6.32 1.58
C GLY A 20 -5.35 5.71 2.51
N ALA A 21 -6.59 6.22 2.47
CA ALA A 21 -7.71 5.81 3.33
C ALA A 21 -7.51 6.08 4.84
N THR A 22 -6.61 7.01 5.19
CA THR A 22 -6.44 7.47 6.59
C THR A 22 -7.66 8.22 7.12
N ARG A 23 -8.43 8.88 6.25
CA ARG A 23 -9.71 9.53 6.59
C ARG A 23 -10.75 9.33 5.48
N VAL A 24 -11.99 9.05 5.85
CA VAL A 24 -13.12 8.91 4.91
C VAL A 24 -13.90 10.24 4.83
N PRO A 25 -14.41 10.67 3.65
CA PRO A 25 -14.31 10.04 2.33
C PRO A 25 -12.93 10.22 1.67
N ASN A 26 -12.44 9.17 1.01
CA ASN A 26 -11.24 9.21 0.16
C ASN A 26 -11.62 8.81 -1.27
N MET A 27 -11.97 9.78 -2.11
CA MET A 27 -12.35 9.53 -3.51
C MET A 27 -11.18 9.58 -4.48
N GLY A 28 -10.02 10.10 -4.05
CA GLY A 28 -8.84 10.29 -4.89
C GLY A 28 -9.07 11.29 -6.03
N ILE A 29 -8.05 12.06 -6.40
CA ILE A 29 -8.10 12.93 -7.59
C ILE A 29 -6.95 12.52 -8.51
N ASN A 30 -7.30 12.15 -9.74
CA ASN A 30 -6.35 11.81 -10.80
C ASN A 30 -6.31 12.95 -11.82
N LEU A 31 -5.15 13.57 -11.99
CA LEU A 31 -4.95 14.65 -12.95
C LEU A 31 -3.98 14.20 -14.05
N VAL A 32 -4.42 14.30 -15.30
CA VAL A 32 -3.56 14.11 -16.48
C VAL A 32 -3.42 15.44 -17.18
N ALA A 33 -2.20 15.89 -17.41
CA ALA A 33 -1.93 17.15 -18.08
C ALA A 33 -0.83 16.99 -19.14
N PRO A 34 -1.00 17.55 -20.36
CA PRO A 34 0.11 17.68 -21.30
C PRO A 34 1.13 18.67 -20.74
N ARG A 35 2.41 18.42 -21.05
CA ARG A 35 3.54 19.28 -20.67
C ARG A 35 4.36 19.59 -21.90
N VAL A 36 4.61 20.88 -22.12
CA VAL A 36 5.59 21.38 -23.10
C VAL A 36 6.60 22.24 -22.34
N GLY A 37 7.88 22.08 -22.64
CA GLY A 37 8.95 22.83 -22.01
C GLY A 37 10.10 23.07 -22.97
N ILE A 38 10.81 24.18 -22.78
CA ILE A 38 12.01 24.53 -23.52
C ILE A 38 13.19 24.51 -22.54
N LYS A 39 14.27 23.81 -22.90
CA LYS A 39 15.51 23.75 -22.14
C LYS A 39 16.64 24.37 -22.93
N TYR A 40 17.29 25.38 -22.36
CA TYR A 40 18.52 25.96 -22.88
C TYR A 40 19.74 25.34 -22.20
N GLN A 41 20.76 24.98 -22.96
CA GLN A 41 22.02 24.41 -22.45
C GLN A 41 23.16 25.42 -22.65
N PHE A 42 23.70 25.98 -21.57
CA PHE A 42 24.81 26.95 -21.64
C PHE A 42 26.13 26.36 -22.14
N LYS A 43 26.36 25.05 -21.92
CA LYS A 43 27.54 24.32 -22.40
C LYS A 43 27.11 23.21 -23.35
N SER A 44 28.00 22.84 -24.28
CA SER A 44 27.83 21.65 -25.12
C SER A 44 27.70 20.39 -24.27
N ARG A 45 26.94 19.42 -24.77
CA ARG A 45 26.73 18.13 -24.10
C ARG A 45 28.09 17.41 -24.00
N THR A 46 28.48 17.00 -22.80
CA THR A 46 29.65 16.15 -22.59
C THR A 46 29.51 14.84 -23.34
N GLU A 47 30.63 14.29 -23.81
CA GLU A 47 30.63 12.98 -24.45
C GLU A 47 30.15 11.88 -23.50
N PHE A 48 29.49 10.88 -24.07
CA PHE A 48 28.98 9.76 -23.30
C PHE A 48 30.14 8.82 -22.98
N ILE A 49 30.46 8.70 -21.68
CA ILE A 49 31.49 7.77 -21.23
C ILE A 49 30.83 6.40 -21.05
N ILE A 50 31.27 5.42 -21.83
CA ILE A 50 30.89 4.02 -21.66
C ILE A 50 31.83 3.41 -20.62
N ASN A 51 31.29 3.05 -19.46
CA ASN A 51 32.02 2.31 -18.44
C ASN A 51 31.53 0.86 -18.42
N GLU A 52 32.45 -0.09 -18.38
CA GLU A 52 32.10 -1.49 -18.11
C GLU A 52 31.65 -1.63 -16.65
N ILE A 53 30.44 -2.16 -16.45
CA ILE A 53 29.91 -2.42 -15.12
C ILE A 53 30.31 -3.84 -14.74
N PRO A 54 30.99 -4.06 -13.59
CA PRO A 54 31.35 -5.40 -13.14
C PRO A 54 30.13 -6.32 -13.07
N LYS A 55 30.30 -7.60 -13.42
CA LYS A 55 29.21 -8.59 -13.33
C LYS A 55 28.65 -8.65 -11.91
N TYR A 56 27.32 -8.57 -11.80
CA TYR A 56 26.66 -8.66 -10.51
C TYR A 56 26.72 -10.11 -9.99
N SER A 57 27.16 -10.30 -8.75
CA SER A 57 27.03 -11.59 -8.06
C SER A 57 25.69 -11.64 -7.37
N TYR A 58 24.86 -12.63 -7.72
CA TYR A 58 23.57 -12.84 -7.08
C TYR A 58 23.71 -13.02 -5.57
N LYS A 59 22.67 -12.59 -4.85
CA LYS A 59 22.56 -12.74 -3.40
C LYS A 59 21.12 -13.07 -3.04
N TRP A 60 20.96 -13.89 -2.02
CA TRP A 60 19.68 -14.14 -1.38
C TRP A 60 19.54 -13.29 -0.13
N GLU A 61 18.32 -12.93 0.19
CA GLU A 61 17.95 -12.08 1.31
C GLU A 61 16.68 -12.65 1.95
N TYR A 62 16.78 -13.10 3.20
CA TYR A 62 15.64 -13.42 4.03
C TYR A 62 15.22 -12.14 4.74
N ILE A 63 13.93 -11.88 4.77
CA ILE A 63 13.36 -10.71 5.42
C ILE A 63 12.34 -11.14 6.48
N ALA A 64 12.35 -10.42 7.58
CA ALA A 64 11.29 -10.45 8.59
C ALA A 64 10.99 -9.00 8.99
N LEU A 65 9.73 -8.62 9.00
CA LEU A 65 9.29 -7.27 9.37
C LEU A 65 8.00 -7.31 10.16
N ILE A 66 7.79 -6.25 10.94
CA ILE A 66 6.53 -5.93 11.58
C ILE A 66 6.02 -4.62 11.00
N ALA A 67 4.71 -4.50 10.88
CA ALA A 67 4.05 -3.31 10.41
C ALA A 67 2.85 -2.95 11.29
N GLY A 68 2.75 -1.65 11.62
CA GLY A 68 1.61 -1.06 12.30
C GLY A 68 0.86 -0.14 11.36
N SER A 69 -0.46 -0.24 11.36
CA SER A 69 -1.35 0.60 10.55
C SER A 69 -2.64 0.92 11.28
N SER A 70 -3.35 1.92 10.79
CA SER A 70 -4.71 2.22 11.19
C SER A 70 -5.55 2.55 9.97
N LYS A 71 -6.82 2.17 9.97
CA LYS A 71 -7.76 2.58 8.92
C LYS A 71 -9.11 2.97 9.48
N GLN A 72 -9.80 3.82 8.74
CA GLN A 72 -11.12 4.31 9.14
C GLN A 72 -12.20 3.69 8.25
N LEU A 73 -13.22 3.09 8.86
CA LEU A 73 -14.44 2.69 8.16
C LEU A 73 -15.51 3.77 8.36
N GLY A 74 -16.11 4.20 7.25
CA GLY A 74 -17.25 5.13 7.27
C GLY A 74 -18.58 4.39 7.21
N PHE A 75 -19.52 4.85 8.02
CA PHE A 75 -20.86 4.31 8.21
C PHE A 75 -21.90 5.42 7.99
N MET A 76 -22.99 5.08 7.32
CA MET A 76 -24.14 5.98 7.13
C MET A 76 -25.19 5.64 8.18
N VAL A 77 -25.63 6.65 8.92
CA VAL A 77 -26.62 6.52 9.99
C VAL A 77 -27.83 7.35 9.58
N ASP A 78 -28.97 6.69 9.35
CA ASP A 78 -30.23 7.35 9.02
C ASP A 78 -31.09 7.42 10.28
N ASP A 79 -31.52 8.63 10.64
CA ASP A 79 -32.42 8.86 11.79
C ASP A 79 -33.64 9.66 11.34
N ASN A 80 -34.51 9.05 10.52
CA ASN A 80 -35.84 9.49 10.03
C ASN A 80 -36.04 10.95 9.51
N LEU A 81 -35.04 11.81 9.68
CA LEU A 81 -35.02 13.26 9.54
C LEU A 81 -33.66 13.73 9.00
N ASP A 82 -32.56 13.02 9.27
CA ASP A 82 -31.22 13.35 8.77
C ASP A 82 -30.31 12.11 8.58
N THR A 83 -29.38 12.19 7.61
CA THR A 83 -28.38 11.16 7.34
C THR A 83 -27.01 11.66 7.80
N THR A 84 -26.48 11.07 8.87
CA THR A 84 -25.18 11.44 9.42
C THR A 84 -24.08 10.43 9.04
N TYR A 85 -22.84 10.92 8.91
CA TYR A 85 -21.65 10.10 8.68
C TYR A 85 -20.87 9.87 9.98
N VAL A 86 -20.78 8.61 10.40
CA VAL A 86 -19.93 8.17 11.52
C VAL A 86 -18.72 7.45 10.97
N ALA A 87 -17.56 7.65 11.58
CA ALA A 87 -16.32 7.07 11.10
C ALA A 87 -15.49 6.48 12.24
N GLU A 88 -15.28 5.16 12.22
CA GLU A 88 -14.60 4.40 13.27
C GLU A 88 -13.19 4.00 12.84
N THR A 89 -12.22 4.18 13.71
CA THR A 89 -10.81 3.83 13.46
C THR A 89 -10.47 2.46 14.04
N TYR A 90 -9.82 1.64 13.23
CA TYR A 90 -9.40 0.29 13.54
C TYR A 90 -7.88 0.15 13.40
N GLY A 91 -7.27 -0.53 14.37
CA GLY A 91 -5.86 -0.88 14.34
C GLY A 91 -5.61 -2.14 13.51
N ILE A 92 -4.47 -2.16 12.84
CA ILE A 92 -4.01 -3.28 12.02
C ILE A 92 -2.55 -3.55 12.35
N PHE A 93 -2.23 -4.83 12.51
CA PHE A 93 -0.86 -5.29 12.76
C PHE A 93 -0.52 -6.41 11.79
N THR A 94 0.68 -6.36 11.19
CA THR A 94 1.14 -7.37 10.25
C THR A 94 2.56 -7.79 10.59
N PHE A 95 2.78 -9.08 10.77
CA PHE A 95 4.10 -9.70 10.67
C PHE A 95 4.26 -10.26 9.26
N SER A 96 5.38 -9.95 8.61
CA SER A 96 5.65 -10.38 7.24
C SER A 96 7.04 -10.97 7.13
N THR A 97 7.15 -12.07 6.40
CA THR A 97 8.43 -12.74 6.19
C THR A 97 8.52 -13.30 4.78
N GLY A 98 9.72 -13.35 4.22
CA GLY A 98 9.92 -13.84 2.88
C GLY A 98 11.38 -13.96 2.48
N VAL A 99 11.58 -14.37 1.23
CA VAL A 99 12.90 -14.52 0.62
C VAL A 99 12.92 -13.77 -0.70
N ASN A 100 13.95 -12.94 -0.87
CA ASN A 100 14.26 -12.25 -2.12
C ASN A 100 15.58 -12.79 -2.69
N ARG A 101 15.66 -12.86 -4.02
CA ARG A 101 16.87 -13.06 -4.81
C ARG A 101 17.18 -11.76 -5.55
N GLN A 102 18.31 -11.16 -5.26
CA GLN A 102 18.83 -10.05 -6.04
C GLN A 102 19.56 -10.59 -7.26
N ILE A 103 19.10 -10.19 -8.45
CA ILE A 103 19.62 -10.68 -9.73
C ILE A 103 20.49 -9.63 -10.45
N SER A 104 20.37 -8.36 -10.05
CA SER A 104 21.17 -7.26 -10.59
C SER A 104 21.41 -6.19 -9.52
N TYR A 105 22.22 -5.17 -9.83
CA TYR A 105 22.40 -4.02 -8.94
C TYR A 105 21.11 -3.29 -8.57
N LYS A 106 20.04 -3.45 -9.36
CA LYS A 106 18.80 -2.69 -9.23
C LYS A 106 17.57 -3.54 -8.99
N VAL A 107 17.61 -4.86 -9.17
CA VAL A 107 16.39 -5.67 -9.19
C VAL A 107 16.49 -6.87 -8.26
N LYS A 108 15.46 -7.03 -7.42
CA LYS A 108 15.19 -8.27 -6.68
C LYS A 108 13.81 -8.82 -7.02
N PHE A 109 13.72 -10.14 -7.00
CA PHE A 109 12.47 -10.88 -7.05
C PHE A 109 12.37 -11.80 -5.84
N GLY A 110 11.17 -12.04 -5.34
CA GLY A 110 10.98 -12.89 -4.18
C GLY A 110 9.54 -13.29 -3.97
N ALA A 111 9.32 -13.94 -2.83
CA ALA A 111 7.99 -14.28 -2.35
C ALA A 111 8.00 -14.34 -0.81
N GLY A 112 6.83 -14.24 -0.19
CA GLY A 112 6.70 -14.29 1.24
C GLY A 112 5.28 -14.52 1.72
N LEU A 113 5.14 -14.51 3.03
CA LEU A 113 3.90 -14.68 3.77
C LEU A 113 3.65 -13.47 4.67
N ASP A 114 2.40 -13.06 4.72
CA ASP A 114 1.88 -12.06 5.65
C ASP A 114 1.00 -12.77 6.68
N PHE A 115 1.22 -12.49 7.97
CA PHE A 115 0.36 -12.85 9.09
C PHE A 115 -0.16 -11.55 9.68
N SER A 116 -1.45 -11.29 9.54
CA SER A 116 -2.04 -10.00 9.86
C SER A 116 -3.26 -10.14 10.77
N TYR A 117 -3.45 -9.14 11.61
CA TYR A 117 -4.66 -8.89 12.37
C TYR A 117 -5.26 -7.59 11.83
N ASP A 118 -6.46 -7.65 11.25
CA ASP A 118 -7.18 -6.48 10.75
C ASP A 118 -8.41 -6.21 11.62
N GLY A 119 -8.28 -5.27 12.55
CA GLY A 119 -9.32 -4.89 13.50
C GLY A 119 -10.65 -4.48 12.86
N SER A 120 -10.65 -4.09 11.59
CA SER A 120 -11.86 -3.67 10.86
C SER A 120 -12.62 -4.83 10.22
N TYR A 121 -11.96 -5.98 10.04
CA TYR A 121 -12.54 -7.06 9.26
C TYR A 121 -13.74 -7.63 10.00
N ASN A 122 -14.81 -7.93 9.25
CA ASN A 122 -16.11 -8.31 9.80
C ASN A 122 -16.66 -7.32 10.87
N SER A 123 -16.24 -6.05 10.86
CA SER A 123 -16.73 -5.05 11.82
C SER A 123 -17.82 -4.17 11.20
N TYR A 124 -18.88 -3.92 11.97
CA TYR A 124 -19.97 -3.03 11.64
C TYR A 124 -20.43 -2.29 12.90
N ILE A 125 -21.37 -1.36 12.80
CA ILE A 125 -21.85 -0.61 13.97
C ILE A 125 -23.36 -0.77 14.16
N SER A 126 -23.80 -0.78 15.41
CA SER A 126 -25.18 -0.41 15.75
C SER A 126 -25.24 1.02 16.23
N TYR A 127 -26.39 1.66 16.03
CA TYR A 127 -26.69 3.00 16.48
C TYR A 127 -28.07 3.05 17.12
N GLU A 128 -28.17 3.73 18.26
CA GLU A 128 -29.45 4.08 18.89
C GLU A 128 -29.55 5.61 19.03
N ASN A 129 -30.64 6.19 18.53
CA ASN A 129 -31.02 7.60 18.68
C ASN A 129 -29.85 8.60 18.55
N ASN A 130 -29.06 8.45 17.48
CA ASN A 130 -27.99 9.37 17.07
C ASN A 130 -26.85 9.64 18.09
N LYS A 131 -26.76 8.90 19.21
CA LYS A 131 -25.77 9.20 20.27
C LYS A 131 -24.92 8.01 20.71
N THR A 132 -25.41 6.79 20.57
CA THR A 132 -24.68 5.60 21.02
C THR A 132 -24.31 4.76 19.82
N THR A 133 -23.03 4.76 19.44
CA THR A 133 -22.48 3.85 18.44
C THR A 133 -21.73 2.73 19.13
N ALA A 134 -22.13 1.48 18.88
CA ALA A 134 -21.44 0.32 19.40
C ALA A 134 -20.82 -0.48 18.25
N ARG A 135 -19.55 -0.86 18.42
CA ARG A 135 -18.84 -1.72 17.45
C ARG A 135 -19.31 -3.15 17.62
N LEU A 136 -19.78 -3.74 16.53
CA LEU A 136 -20.21 -5.12 16.45
C LEU A 136 -19.27 -5.91 15.54
N ASN A 137 -19.14 -7.21 15.81
CA ASN A 137 -18.35 -8.13 15.01
C ASN A 137 -19.28 -9.19 14.41
N ALA A 138 -19.18 -9.39 13.10
CA ALA A 138 -19.85 -10.48 12.41
C ALA A 138 -19.03 -11.77 12.53
N GLY A 139 -19.70 -12.92 12.48
CA GLY A 139 -19.06 -14.22 12.58
C GLY A 139 -18.50 -14.51 13.97
N ASN A 140 -17.34 -15.17 14.02
CA ASN A 140 -16.73 -15.61 15.27
C ASN A 140 -15.77 -14.54 15.85
N GLY A 141 -15.75 -13.34 15.26
CA GLY A 141 -14.86 -12.25 15.65
C GLY A 141 -13.38 -12.51 15.31
N ASN A 142 -13.09 -13.45 14.40
CA ASN A 142 -11.74 -13.76 14.01
C ASN A 142 -11.23 -12.77 12.97
N LYS A 143 -10.25 -11.96 13.37
CA LYS A 143 -9.69 -10.89 12.55
C LYS A 143 -8.33 -11.22 11.96
N LEU A 144 -7.91 -12.48 12.10
CA LEU A 144 -6.65 -12.97 11.56
C LEU A 144 -6.77 -13.24 10.06
N ALA A 145 -5.73 -12.85 9.32
CA ALA A 145 -5.58 -13.14 7.91
C ALA A 145 -4.14 -13.55 7.61
N ILE A 146 -3.99 -14.64 6.86
CA ILE A 146 -2.73 -15.13 6.33
C ILE A 146 -2.76 -14.97 4.82
N GLY A 147 -1.74 -14.34 4.27
CA GLY A 147 -1.61 -14.17 2.82
C GLY A 147 -0.24 -14.60 2.31
N ALA A 148 -0.16 -14.95 1.04
CA ALA A 148 1.09 -15.11 0.32
C ALA A 148 1.22 -13.99 -0.72
N TYR A 149 2.46 -13.55 -0.97
CA TYR A 149 2.74 -12.51 -1.94
C TYR A 149 3.97 -12.83 -2.78
N GLY A 150 3.95 -12.37 -4.03
CA GLY A 150 5.16 -12.20 -4.84
C GLY A 150 5.82 -10.86 -4.54
N SER A 151 7.12 -10.73 -4.74
CA SER A 151 7.90 -9.55 -4.39
C SER A 151 8.74 -9.10 -5.57
N PHE A 152 8.61 -7.82 -5.92
CA PHE A 152 9.51 -7.10 -6.81
C PHE A 152 10.08 -5.90 -6.07
N GLU A 153 11.40 -5.72 -6.13
CA GLU A 153 12.08 -4.61 -5.49
C GLU A 153 13.04 -3.94 -6.47
N LEU A 154 12.84 -2.63 -6.68
CA LEU A 154 13.76 -1.77 -7.41
C LEU A 154 14.69 -1.07 -6.43
N VAL A 155 15.96 -1.45 -6.44
CA VAL A 155 17.01 -0.99 -5.52
C VAL A 155 17.71 0.25 -6.08
N VAL A 156 17.72 1.32 -5.30
CA VAL A 156 18.43 2.57 -5.56
C VAL A 156 19.25 2.94 -4.32
N ASN A 157 20.46 2.36 -4.24
CA ASN A 157 21.34 2.48 -3.07
C ASN A 157 20.65 1.97 -1.78
N LYS A 158 20.42 2.86 -0.79
CA LYS A 158 19.74 2.51 0.46
C LYS A 158 18.22 2.55 0.36
N LEU A 159 17.67 3.17 -0.70
CA LEU A 159 16.24 3.28 -0.94
C LEU A 159 15.80 2.22 -1.95
N SER A 160 14.70 1.55 -1.69
CA SER A 160 14.07 0.63 -2.62
C SER A 160 12.60 0.94 -2.80
N VAL A 161 12.10 0.79 -4.03
CA VAL A 161 10.67 0.74 -4.32
C VAL A 161 10.23 -0.72 -4.25
N VAL A 162 9.19 -1.01 -3.48
CA VAL A 162 8.67 -2.36 -3.26
C VAL A 162 7.29 -2.48 -3.91
N ILE A 163 7.07 -3.57 -4.65
CA ILE A 163 5.79 -3.93 -5.25
C ILE A 163 5.52 -5.40 -4.93
N GLN A 164 4.42 -5.66 -4.23
CA GLN A 164 4.09 -6.97 -3.70
C GLN A 164 2.61 -7.30 -3.95
N PRO A 165 2.26 -7.98 -5.05
CA PRO A 165 0.92 -8.55 -5.23
C PRO A 165 0.77 -9.79 -4.35
N GLY A 166 -0.36 -9.92 -3.66
CA GLY A 166 -0.64 -11.05 -2.78
C GLY A 166 -2.11 -11.45 -2.71
N TRP A 167 -2.33 -12.64 -2.13
CA TRP A 167 -3.62 -13.28 -1.98
C TRP A 167 -3.77 -13.81 -0.56
N TYR A 168 -4.97 -13.71 0.00
CA TYR A 168 -5.28 -14.32 1.30
C TYR A 168 -5.48 -15.82 1.10
N ILE A 169 -4.67 -16.62 1.79
CA ILE A 169 -4.81 -18.08 1.86
C ILE A 169 -5.79 -18.44 2.98
N TYR A 170 -5.74 -17.69 4.07
CA TYR A 170 -6.65 -17.83 5.19
C TYR A 170 -7.19 -16.46 5.58
N ARG A 171 -8.50 -16.35 5.69
CA ARG A 171 -9.23 -15.20 6.25
C ARG A 171 -10.62 -15.68 6.61
N GLU A 172 -11.21 -15.16 7.68
CA GLU A 172 -12.61 -15.51 8.00
C GLU A 172 -13.51 -15.15 6.81
N GLU A 173 -14.54 -15.96 6.58
CA GLU A 173 -15.56 -15.64 5.59
C GLU A 173 -16.23 -14.30 5.92
N TRP A 174 -16.53 -13.52 4.89
CA TRP A 174 -17.23 -12.25 5.07
C TRP A 174 -18.68 -12.51 5.49
N LYS A 175 -19.00 -12.17 6.73
CA LYS A 175 -20.32 -12.45 7.34
C LYS A 175 -21.12 -11.20 7.71
N VAL A 176 -20.63 -10.02 7.33
CA VAL A 176 -21.39 -8.78 7.55
C VAL A 176 -22.66 -8.83 6.69
N PRO A 177 -23.85 -8.52 7.26
CA PRO A 177 -25.11 -8.51 6.51
C PRO A 177 -25.04 -7.63 5.25
N GLU A 178 -25.68 -8.09 4.17
CA GLU A 178 -25.73 -7.32 2.90
C GLU A 178 -26.69 -6.14 3.00
N THR A 179 -27.74 -6.26 3.82
CA THR A 179 -28.71 -5.22 4.09
C THR A 179 -28.61 -4.78 5.54
N ALA A 180 -28.55 -3.46 5.73
CA ALA A 180 -28.67 -2.85 7.05
C ALA A 180 -30.12 -3.00 7.55
N SER A 181 -30.30 -3.58 8.74
CA SER A 181 -31.56 -3.48 9.48
C SER A 181 -31.63 -2.14 10.21
N GLU A 182 -32.81 -1.75 10.67
CA GLU A 182 -33.00 -0.55 11.48
C GLU A 182 -32.02 -0.54 12.68
N GLY A 183 -31.34 0.59 12.90
CA GLY A 183 -30.31 0.71 13.95
C GLY A 183 -28.98 0.02 13.65
N ILE A 184 -28.76 -0.53 12.45
CA ILE A 184 -27.49 -1.14 12.02
C ILE A 184 -26.91 -0.35 10.85
N SER A 185 -25.60 -0.10 10.87
CA SER A 185 -24.88 0.45 9.72
C SER A 185 -23.72 -0.45 9.33
N ILE A 186 -23.65 -0.75 8.03
CA ILE A 186 -22.66 -1.66 7.43
C ILE A 186 -21.55 -0.86 6.73
N PRO A 187 -20.32 -1.39 6.68
CA PRO A 187 -19.22 -0.72 6.00
C PRO A 187 -19.48 -0.62 4.49
N ARG A 188 -19.17 0.54 3.90
CA ARG A 188 -19.45 0.84 2.48
C ARG A 188 -18.75 -0.09 1.48
N ARG A 189 -17.72 -0.83 1.88
CA ARG A 189 -16.91 -1.66 0.98
C ARG A 189 -16.59 -3.00 1.61
N LYS A 190 -16.86 -4.06 0.84
CA LYS A 190 -16.36 -5.41 1.09
C LYS A 190 -14.85 -5.48 0.76
N PRO A 191 -14.00 -5.96 1.68
CA PRO A 191 -12.58 -6.18 1.40
C PRO A 191 -12.38 -7.24 0.31
N GLY A 192 -11.36 -7.07 -0.54
CA GLY A 192 -11.00 -8.04 -1.57
C GLY A 192 -10.28 -9.28 -1.05
N GLY A 193 -10.32 -10.37 -1.84
CA GLY A 193 -9.57 -11.61 -1.58
C GLY A 193 -8.08 -11.53 -1.99
N SER A 194 -7.71 -10.52 -2.77
CA SER A 194 -6.33 -10.19 -3.12
C SER A 194 -5.96 -8.81 -2.60
N TYR A 195 -4.66 -8.57 -2.46
CA TYR A 195 -4.10 -7.29 -2.06
C TYR A 195 -2.85 -6.95 -2.86
N GLN A 196 -2.53 -5.67 -2.91
CA GLN A 196 -1.31 -5.15 -3.49
C GLN A 196 -0.65 -4.24 -2.47
N ARG A 197 0.63 -4.48 -2.19
CA ARG A 197 1.45 -3.60 -1.35
C ARG A 197 2.44 -2.88 -2.25
N ILE A 198 2.39 -1.56 -2.25
CA ILE A 198 3.33 -0.71 -2.99
C ILE A 198 3.92 0.30 -2.04
N GLY A 199 5.24 0.45 -2.01
CA GLY A 199 5.85 1.33 -1.03
C GLY A 199 7.34 1.58 -1.21
N LEU A 200 7.91 2.20 -0.19
CA LEU A 200 9.30 2.54 -0.08
C LEU A 200 9.92 1.80 1.11
N LYS A 201 11.11 1.27 0.91
CA LYS A 201 11.95 0.66 1.94
C LYS A 201 13.29 1.37 1.98
N TYR A 202 13.72 1.80 3.16
CA TYR A 202 14.99 2.47 3.38
C TYR A 202 15.87 1.70 4.38
N HIS A 203 17.09 1.38 3.98
CA HIS A 203 18.09 0.74 4.83
C HIS A 203 18.72 1.76 5.78
N ILE A 204 18.28 1.73 7.04
CA ILE A 204 18.86 2.54 8.13
C ILE A 204 20.25 2.01 8.47
N LEU A 205 20.35 0.69 8.65
CA LEU A 205 21.60 -0.04 8.86
C LEU A 205 21.78 -1.07 7.74
N ASN A 206 22.93 -1.76 7.75
CA ASN A 206 23.20 -2.82 6.76
C ASN A 206 22.14 -3.91 6.77
N ASN A 207 21.60 -4.25 7.95
CA ASN A 207 20.63 -5.33 8.13
C ASN A 207 19.26 -4.85 8.61
N VAL A 208 19.11 -3.59 9.01
CA VAL A 208 17.85 -3.02 9.49
C VAL A 208 17.30 -2.04 8.46
N PHE A 209 16.00 -2.14 8.18
CA PHE A 209 15.31 -1.21 7.31
C PHE A 209 14.00 -0.74 7.94
N ALA A 210 13.55 0.44 7.52
CA ALA A 210 12.21 0.92 7.77
C ALA A 210 11.52 1.21 6.43
N GLY A 211 10.20 1.24 6.42
CA GLY A 211 9.45 1.48 5.20
C GLY A 211 8.06 2.04 5.45
N ILE A 212 7.51 2.56 4.37
CA ILE A 212 6.13 3.02 4.28
C ILE A 212 5.52 2.40 3.03
N ASN A 213 4.40 1.69 3.19
CA ASN A 213 3.70 1.09 2.08
C ASN A 213 2.24 1.52 2.09
N VAL A 214 1.60 1.46 0.92
CA VAL A 214 0.15 1.50 0.78
C VAL A 214 -0.28 0.07 0.48
N ARG A 215 -1.18 -0.46 1.31
CA ARG A 215 -1.92 -1.67 0.96
C ARG A 215 -3.19 -1.25 0.23
N ALA A 216 -3.43 -1.91 -0.90
CA ALA A 216 -4.62 -1.76 -1.71
C ALA A 216 -5.24 -3.13 -1.98
N TYR A 217 -6.48 -3.16 -2.43
CA TYR A 217 -7.15 -4.33 -2.98
C TYR A 217 -7.84 -3.98 -4.30
N ASN A 218 -8.16 -5.01 -5.08
CA ASN A 218 -8.73 -4.87 -6.42
C ASN A 218 -7.94 -3.92 -7.35
N PHE A 219 -6.61 -3.83 -7.15
CA PHE A 219 -5.66 -3.01 -7.91
C PHE A 219 -5.94 -1.50 -7.96
N SER A 220 -6.95 -1.01 -7.22
CA SER A 220 -7.48 0.35 -7.39
C SER A 220 -7.88 1.02 -6.08
N ILE A 221 -8.18 0.23 -5.04
CA ILE A 221 -8.71 0.77 -3.79
C ILE A 221 -7.64 0.68 -2.71
N ALA A 222 -7.12 1.84 -2.29
CA ALA A 222 -6.27 1.92 -1.10
C ALA A 222 -7.08 1.52 0.15
N ASP A 223 -6.52 0.60 0.93
CA ASP A 223 -7.09 0.10 2.18
C ASP A 223 -6.47 0.83 3.38
N TYR A 224 -5.14 0.90 3.44
CA TYR A 224 -4.41 1.60 4.51
C TYR A 224 -2.92 1.82 4.19
N ILE A 225 -2.29 2.68 4.99
CA ILE A 225 -0.84 2.92 4.99
C ILE A 225 -0.18 2.06 6.06
N GLU A 226 0.84 1.29 5.67
CA GLU A 226 1.66 0.43 6.51
C GLU A 226 3.00 1.07 6.85
N TRP A 227 3.24 1.31 8.13
CA TRP A 227 4.55 1.70 8.65
C TRP A 227 5.27 0.45 9.12
N ASN A 228 6.44 0.17 8.56
CA ASN A 228 7.15 -1.07 8.85
C ASN A 228 8.61 -0.84 9.27
N ILE A 229 9.08 -1.76 10.10
CA ILE A 229 10.49 -1.93 10.44
C ILE A 229 10.83 -3.41 10.33
N GLY A 230 12.00 -3.71 9.81
CA GLY A 230 12.40 -5.09 9.56
C GLY A 230 13.89 -5.32 9.57
N TYR A 231 14.22 -6.60 9.60
CA TYR A 231 15.57 -7.11 9.58
C TYR A 231 15.77 -8.00 8.35
N ARG A 232 16.98 -7.97 7.81
CA ARG A 232 17.39 -8.84 6.72
C ARG A 232 18.64 -9.65 7.04
N ILE A 233 18.68 -10.87 6.51
CA ILE A 233 19.86 -11.74 6.52
C ILE A 233 20.20 -12.04 5.07
N MET A 234 21.46 -11.79 4.68
CA MET A 234 21.92 -12.01 3.31
C MET A 234 22.86 -13.21 3.24
N TRP A 235 22.74 -14.01 2.20
CA TRP A 235 23.67 -15.10 1.87
C TRP A 235 23.85 -15.22 0.35
N LYS A 236 24.74 -16.12 -0.08
CA LYS A 236 24.96 -16.45 -1.49
C LYS A 236 24.21 -17.70 -1.88
#